data_AF-A0A8J3X8U4-F1
#
_entry.id   AF-A0A8J3X8U4-F1
#
_cell.length_a   1.000
_cell.length_b   1.000
_cell.length_c   1.000
_cell.angle_alpha   90.00
_cell.angle_beta   90.00
_cell.angle_gamma   90.00
#
_symmetry.space_group_name_H-M   'P 1'
#
loop_
_entity.id
_entity.type
_entity.pdbx_description
1 polymer ?
#
loop_
_entity_poly.entity_id
_entity_poly.type
_entity_poly.pdbx_seq_one_letter_code
_entity_poly.pdbx_strand_id
1 'polypeptide(L)'
;MFWARYTFAHEDGPGADRLGDLEELLGDDLDDEEDQNPDDTALDVEFDVGGGHRLLLTVDSQVDSYSLGIAAPDSADTAELGWDDLAHWHPYALRWVELDLICRAVAALDPQFRHPGAPLALLCRFAAVFEDDDVDGALAAVDAAYASLRPQQWDGYWPCGADWLERADFRGQNVVWQRDQAGNLWARQEDDHEADFYSTRVEPAAGTDHFPHARLRALLSAAAATLKTSVA
;
A
#
# COMPACT_ATOMS: atom_id res chain seq x y z
N MET A 1 18.69 4.73 0.54
CA MET A 1 18.26 5.70 -0.48
C MET A 1 16.97 5.29 -1.19
N PHE A 2 16.73 3.99 -1.40
CA PHE A 2 15.53 3.41 -2.04
C PHE A 2 14.15 3.92 -1.56
N TRP A 3 13.98 4.42 -0.33
CA TRP A 3 12.63 4.58 0.26
C TRP A 3 11.97 5.95 0.03
N ALA A 4 12.76 7.02 -0.13
CA ALA A 4 12.25 8.39 -0.03
C ALA A 4 11.65 8.93 -1.34
N ARG A 5 12.34 8.78 -2.49
CA ARG A 5 11.82 9.12 -3.83
C ARG A 5 10.59 8.29 -4.18
N TYR A 6 10.71 7.00 -3.94
CA TYR A 6 9.85 5.93 -4.43
C TYR A 6 8.48 5.81 -3.74
N THR A 7 8.30 6.46 -2.59
CA THR A 7 7.01 6.46 -1.90
C THR A 7 6.31 7.83 -1.95
N PHE A 8 7.04 8.95 -1.94
CA PHE A 8 6.39 10.27 -1.77
C PHE A 8 7.00 11.45 -2.52
N ALA A 9 8.13 11.30 -3.22
CA ALA A 9 8.88 12.48 -3.64
C ALA A 9 9.18 12.44 -5.14
N HIS A 10 8.29 13.07 -5.92
CA HIS A 10 8.44 13.31 -7.36
C HIS A 10 8.47 14.82 -7.63
N GLU A 11 9.01 15.27 -8.76
CA GLU A 11 9.33 16.68 -9.09
C GLU A 11 8.13 17.64 -8.95
N ASP A 12 6.90 17.14 -9.11
CA ASP A 12 5.66 17.95 -9.01
C ASP A 12 4.60 17.37 -8.05
N GLY A 13 4.97 16.43 -7.18
CA GLY A 13 4.04 15.76 -6.24
C GLY A 13 3.96 16.37 -4.84
N PRO A 14 2.92 16.05 -4.03
CA PRO A 14 2.92 16.23 -2.58
C PRO A 14 4.25 15.82 -1.93
N GLY A 15 4.97 16.74 -1.28
CA GLY A 15 6.30 16.48 -0.70
C GLY A 15 7.50 16.79 -1.62
N ALA A 16 7.26 17.21 -2.88
CA ALA A 16 8.29 17.67 -3.81
C ALA A 16 9.10 18.84 -3.25
N ASP A 17 8.43 19.77 -2.57
CA ASP A 17 9.02 20.94 -1.90
C ASP A 17 10.00 20.56 -0.79
N ARG A 18 9.99 19.30 -0.33
CA ARG A 18 10.84 18.76 0.74
C ARG A 18 11.98 17.88 0.22
N LEU A 19 12.11 17.69 -1.09
CA LEU A 19 13.18 16.89 -1.72
C LEU A 19 14.58 17.46 -1.44
N GLY A 20 14.74 18.78 -1.41
CA GLY A 20 16.02 19.43 -1.10
C GLY A 20 17.18 18.88 -1.95
N ASP A 21 18.33 18.63 -1.33
CA ASP A 21 19.59 18.19 -1.98
C ASP A 21 19.53 16.78 -2.64
N LEU A 22 18.39 16.06 -2.59
CA LEU A 22 18.22 14.78 -3.30
C LEU A 22 18.14 14.96 -4.82
N GLU A 23 17.71 16.13 -5.30
CA GLU A 23 17.61 16.43 -6.73
C GLU A 23 18.99 16.40 -7.42
N GLU A 24 20.05 16.89 -6.75
CA GLU A 24 21.42 16.93 -7.27
C GLU A 24 22.15 15.57 -7.20
N LEU A 25 21.82 14.70 -6.24
CA LEU A 25 22.42 13.36 -6.10
C LEU A 25 21.84 12.32 -7.07
N LEU A 26 20.77 12.66 -7.78
CA LEU A 26 19.99 11.74 -8.61
C LEU A 26 19.97 12.13 -10.10
N GLY A 27 20.58 13.27 -10.46
CA GLY A 27 20.58 13.83 -11.82
C GLY A 27 21.64 13.29 -12.78
N ASP A 28 22.61 12.49 -12.31
CA ASP A 28 23.82 12.18 -13.12
C ASP A 28 24.09 10.68 -13.41
N ASP A 29 23.30 9.73 -12.92
CA ASP A 29 23.66 8.28 -12.99
C ASP A 29 22.67 7.34 -13.71
N LEU A 30 21.65 7.84 -14.44
CA LEU A 30 20.67 6.98 -15.13
C LEU A 30 20.89 6.78 -16.64
N ASP A 31 21.98 7.30 -17.21
CA ASP A 31 22.18 7.31 -18.67
C ASP A 31 23.04 6.17 -19.25
N ASP A 32 23.56 5.22 -18.45
CA ASP A 32 24.58 4.25 -18.92
C ASP A 32 24.35 2.76 -18.55
N GLU A 33 23.10 2.25 -18.60
CA GLU A 33 22.82 0.80 -18.45
C GLU A 33 21.93 0.27 -19.59
N GLU A 34 22.43 0.32 -20.83
CA GLU A 34 21.93 -0.54 -21.92
C GLU A 34 22.29 -2.01 -21.60
N ASP A 35 21.32 -2.94 -21.68
CA ASP A 35 21.39 -4.41 -21.48
C ASP A 35 21.07 -5.01 -20.08
N GLN A 36 20.11 -4.46 -19.33
CA GLN A 36 19.44 -5.25 -18.27
C GLN A 36 18.10 -5.81 -18.75
N ASN A 37 17.89 -7.11 -18.54
CA ASN A 37 16.61 -7.77 -18.80
C ASN A 37 15.56 -7.14 -17.86
N PRO A 38 14.37 -6.74 -18.35
CA PRO A 38 13.37 -6.08 -17.50
C PRO A 38 12.90 -6.95 -16.31
N ASP A 39 13.05 -8.28 -16.38
CA ASP A 39 12.76 -9.20 -15.27
C ASP A 39 13.81 -9.18 -14.13
N ASP A 40 15.01 -8.61 -14.33
CA ASP A 40 16.09 -8.62 -13.31
C ASP A 40 15.96 -7.49 -12.27
N THR A 41 15.01 -6.57 -12.45
CA THR A 41 14.86 -5.37 -11.59
C THR A 41 13.60 -5.36 -10.74
N ALA A 42 12.67 -6.31 -10.98
CA ALA A 42 11.49 -6.50 -10.15
C ALA A 42 11.81 -7.30 -8.87
N LEU A 43 11.42 -6.75 -7.73
CA LEU A 43 11.54 -7.40 -6.42
C LEU A 43 10.16 -7.86 -5.94
N ASP A 44 10.02 -9.16 -5.71
CA ASP A 44 8.83 -9.73 -5.07
C ASP A 44 9.01 -9.88 -3.56
N VAL A 45 8.06 -9.34 -2.81
CA VAL A 45 7.98 -9.44 -1.35
C VAL A 45 6.68 -10.12 -0.96
N GLU A 46 6.80 -11.28 -0.28
CA GLU A 46 5.64 -12.00 0.24
C GLU A 46 5.41 -11.70 1.72
N PHE A 47 4.15 -11.47 2.09
CA PHE A 47 3.72 -11.30 3.48
C PHE A 47 2.70 -12.39 3.84
N ASP A 48 3.09 -13.36 4.67
CA ASP A 48 2.19 -14.39 5.20
C ASP A 48 1.26 -13.79 6.26
N VAL A 49 -0.06 -13.96 6.08
CA VAL A 49 -1.09 -13.50 7.02
C VAL A 49 -1.75 -14.66 7.79
N GLY A 50 -1.34 -15.90 7.48
CA GLY A 50 -1.80 -17.15 8.08
C GLY A 50 -2.76 -17.94 7.20
N GLY A 51 -2.94 -19.21 7.54
CA GLY A 51 -3.81 -20.12 6.78
C GLY A 51 -3.36 -20.35 5.33
N GLY A 52 -2.10 -20.06 5.00
CA GLY A 52 -1.55 -20.12 3.65
C GLY A 52 -1.97 -18.96 2.73
N HIS A 53 -2.63 -17.94 3.26
CA HIS A 53 -2.92 -16.70 2.53
C HIS A 53 -1.73 -15.75 2.60
N ARG A 54 -1.42 -15.08 1.48
CA ARG A 54 -0.31 -14.13 1.40
C ARG A 54 -0.70 -12.89 0.63
N LEU A 55 -0.16 -11.74 1.06
CA LEU A 55 -0.02 -10.59 0.17
C LEU A 55 1.30 -10.67 -0.58
N LEU A 56 1.27 -10.26 -1.83
CA LEU A 56 2.41 -10.23 -2.72
C LEU A 56 2.58 -8.80 -3.21
N LEU A 57 3.72 -8.20 -2.91
CA LEU A 57 4.11 -6.89 -3.39
C LEU A 57 5.23 -7.07 -4.41
N THR A 58 4.97 -6.68 -5.65
CA THR A 58 6.00 -6.57 -6.68
C THR A 58 6.41 -5.11 -6.79
N VAL A 59 7.71 -4.84 -6.68
CA VAL A 59 8.29 -3.49 -6.84
C VAL A 59 9.27 -3.52 -8.00
N ASP A 60 8.98 -2.77 -9.05
CA ASP A 60 9.88 -2.55 -10.17
C ASP A 60 10.48 -1.15 -10.04
N SER A 61 11.78 -1.10 -9.72
CA SER A 61 12.49 0.16 -9.52
C SER A 61 12.91 0.86 -10.81
N GLN A 62 12.86 0.19 -11.96
CA GLN A 62 13.20 0.80 -13.25
C GLN A 62 12.05 1.60 -13.83
N VAL A 63 10.82 1.09 -13.69
CA VAL A 63 9.60 1.76 -14.18
C VAL A 63 8.77 2.38 -13.07
N ASP A 64 9.31 2.48 -11.86
CA ASP A 64 8.65 3.03 -10.68
C ASP A 64 7.25 2.42 -10.41
N SER A 65 7.12 1.11 -10.62
CA SER A 65 5.84 0.40 -10.54
C SER A 65 5.71 -0.45 -9.29
N TYR A 66 4.51 -0.42 -8.70
CA TYR A 66 4.12 -1.23 -7.55
C TYR A 66 2.84 -1.96 -7.88
N SER A 67 2.83 -3.29 -7.73
CA SER A 67 1.59 -4.07 -7.82
C SER A 67 1.39 -4.86 -6.53
N LEU A 68 0.17 -4.83 -6.02
CA LEU A 68 -0.26 -5.58 -4.86
C LEU A 68 -1.22 -6.69 -5.29
N GLY A 69 -0.92 -7.92 -4.91
CA GLY A 69 -1.75 -9.08 -5.18
C GLY A 69 -2.05 -9.93 -3.93
N ILE A 70 -3.06 -10.81 -4.06
CA ILE A 70 -3.39 -11.84 -3.09
C ILE A 70 -3.11 -13.22 -3.69
N ALA A 71 -2.26 -13.99 -3.01
CA ALA A 71 -2.16 -15.43 -3.20
C ALA A 71 -3.04 -16.16 -2.17
N ALA A 72 -3.84 -17.11 -2.68
CA ALA A 72 -4.66 -18.00 -1.87
C ALA A 72 -3.98 -19.39 -1.81
N PRO A 73 -4.15 -20.15 -0.71
CA PRO A 73 -3.50 -21.45 -0.54
C PRO A 73 -3.85 -22.47 -1.65
N ASP A 74 -5.05 -22.35 -2.22
CA ASP A 74 -5.59 -23.29 -3.20
C ASP A 74 -5.51 -22.76 -4.65
N SER A 75 -4.76 -21.69 -4.90
CA SER A 75 -4.64 -21.09 -6.24
C SER A 75 -3.20 -20.77 -6.57
N ALA A 76 -2.77 -21.20 -7.76
CA ALA A 76 -1.48 -20.81 -8.32
C ALA A 76 -1.49 -19.37 -8.87
N ASP A 77 -2.68 -18.82 -9.14
CA ASP A 77 -2.84 -17.48 -9.70
C ASP A 77 -2.90 -16.45 -8.58
N THR A 78 -2.16 -15.36 -8.75
CA THR A 78 -2.31 -14.15 -7.94
C THR A 78 -3.52 -13.35 -8.41
N ALA A 79 -4.26 -12.75 -7.47
CA ALA A 79 -5.31 -11.79 -7.83
C ALA A 79 -4.87 -10.39 -7.44
N GLU A 80 -4.80 -9.51 -8.44
CA GLU A 80 -4.42 -8.11 -8.25
C GLU A 80 -5.45 -7.36 -7.39
N LEU A 81 -4.95 -6.61 -6.42
CA LEU A 81 -5.70 -5.72 -5.55
C LEU A 81 -5.61 -4.28 -6.02
N GLY A 82 -4.42 -3.82 -6.40
CA GLY A 82 -4.18 -2.44 -6.77
C GLY A 82 -2.75 -2.29 -7.25
N TRP A 83 -2.52 -1.21 -7.98
CA TRP A 83 -1.22 -0.90 -8.56
C TRP A 83 -1.00 0.60 -8.58
N ASP A 84 0.26 0.99 -8.72
CA ASP A 84 0.70 2.35 -8.87
C ASP A 84 1.93 2.35 -9.78
N ASP A 85 1.72 2.77 -11.03
CA ASP A 85 2.73 2.89 -12.08
C ASP A 85 3.04 4.36 -12.39
N LEU A 86 2.64 5.28 -11.50
CA LEU A 86 2.77 6.74 -11.62
C LEU A 86 2.05 7.39 -12.83
N ALA A 87 1.38 6.60 -13.70
CA ALA A 87 0.71 7.09 -14.90
C ALA A 87 -0.80 6.79 -14.90
N HIS A 88 -1.20 5.61 -14.46
CA HIS A 88 -2.57 5.13 -14.34
C HIS A 88 -2.72 4.34 -13.03
N TRP A 89 -2.61 5.04 -11.90
CA TRP A 89 -2.61 4.40 -10.59
C TRP A 89 -4.01 4.02 -10.11
N HIS A 90 -4.12 2.91 -9.38
CA HIS A 90 -5.30 2.55 -8.59
C HIS A 90 -4.87 2.01 -7.21
N PRO A 91 -4.20 2.85 -6.40
CA PRO A 91 -3.52 2.38 -5.20
C PRO A 91 -4.51 2.04 -4.08
N TYR A 92 -5.64 2.75 -3.96
CA TYR A 92 -6.49 2.73 -2.76
C TYR A 92 -7.44 1.53 -2.67
N ALA A 93 -6.89 0.32 -2.76
CA ALA A 93 -7.59 -0.96 -2.72
C ALA A 93 -8.04 -1.35 -1.30
N LEU A 94 -7.31 -0.89 -0.28
CA LEU A 94 -7.54 -1.25 1.12
C LEU A 94 -8.05 -0.06 1.92
N ARG A 95 -8.91 -0.35 2.91
CA ARG A 95 -9.17 0.59 4.00
C ARG A 95 -8.03 0.52 5.01
N TRP A 96 -7.75 1.62 5.72
CA TRP A 96 -6.73 1.65 6.79
C TRP A 96 -6.85 0.48 7.77
N VAL A 97 -8.05 0.23 8.31
CA VAL A 97 -8.30 -0.85 9.28
C VAL A 97 -8.02 -2.25 8.74
N GLU A 98 -8.14 -2.45 7.42
CA GLU A 98 -7.83 -3.73 6.78
C GLU A 98 -6.31 -3.90 6.66
N LEU A 99 -5.59 -2.85 6.28
CA LEU A 99 -4.14 -2.86 6.21
C LEU A 99 -3.49 -3.07 7.60
N ASP A 100 -3.98 -2.36 8.62
CA ASP A 100 -3.48 -2.52 10.00
C ASP A 100 -3.61 -3.97 10.47
N LEU A 101 -4.79 -4.57 10.27
CA LEU A 101 -5.07 -5.96 10.63
C LEU A 101 -4.09 -6.93 9.94
N ILE A 102 -3.86 -6.73 8.65
CA ILE A 102 -2.93 -7.53 7.85
C ILE A 102 -1.51 -7.41 8.42
N CYS A 103 -0.99 -6.19 8.59
CA CYS A 103 0.38 -5.98 9.06
C CYS A 103 0.61 -6.56 10.46
N ARG A 104 -0.40 -6.48 11.34
CA ARG A 104 -0.35 -7.11 12.66
C ARG A 104 -0.32 -8.62 12.59
N ALA A 105 -1.08 -9.24 11.68
CA ALA A 105 -1.06 -10.68 11.47
C ALA A 105 0.31 -11.16 10.96
N VAL A 106 0.90 -10.41 10.01
CA VAL A 106 2.27 -10.67 9.51
C VAL A 106 3.27 -10.64 10.67
N ALA A 107 3.22 -9.59 11.50
CA ALA A 107 4.11 -9.45 12.65
C ALA A 107 3.94 -10.55 13.72
N ALA A 108 2.74 -11.12 13.84
CA ALA A 108 2.47 -12.22 14.76
C ALA A 108 3.06 -13.56 14.26
N LEU A 109 3.22 -13.72 12.94
CA LEU A 109 3.78 -14.93 12.33
C LEU A 109 5.29 -14.86 12.17
N ASP A 110 5.81 -13.68 11.82
CA ASP A 110 7.24 -13.44 11.65
C ASP A 110 7.70 -12.27 12.55
N PRO A 111 8.40 -12.55 13.66
CA PRO A 111 8.95 -11.52 14.55
C PRO A 111 9.96 -10.58 13.88
N GLN A 112 10.52 -10.93 12.71
CA GLN A 112 11.38 -10.03 11.94
C GLN A 112 10.58 -8.85 11.40
N PHE A 113 9.29 -9.06 11.08
CA PHE A 113 8.36 -8.06 10.62
C PHE A 113 7.60 -7.39 11.77
N ARG A 114 8.31 -6.61 12.59
CA ARG A 114 7.70 -5.82 13.67
C ARG A 114 6.56 -4.93 13.13
N HIS A 115 5.54 -4.72 13.95
CA HIS A 115 4.45 -3.80 13.66
C HIS A 115 4.32 -2.74 14.78
N PRO A 116 4.27 -1.43 14.43
CA PRO A 116 4.54 -0.86 13.10
C PRO A 116 5.98 -1.11 12.61
N GLY A 117 6.18 -1.22 11.29
CA GLY A 117 7.49 -1.54 10.70
C GLY A 117 7.46 -1.73 9.18
N ALA A 118 8.41 -2.51 8.64
CA ALA A 118 8.63 -2.65 7.19
C ALA A 118 7.38 -2.99 6.36
N PRO A 119 6.52 -3.95 6.75
CA PRO A 119 5.30 -4.24 6.00
C PRO A 119 4.38 -3.03 5.90
N LEU A 120 4.18 -2.29 7.01
CA LEU A 120 3.30 -1.13 7.00
C LEU A 120 3.86 0.01 6.15
N ALA A 121 5.17 0.27 6.23
CA ALA A 121 5.83 1.30 5.43
C ALA A 121 5.76 1.05 3.92
N LEU A 122 5.79 -0.22 3.50
CA LEU A 122 5.65 -0.64 2.10
C LEU A 122 4.20 -0.60 1.63
N LEU A 123 3.27 -1.07 2.46
CA LEU A 123 1.90 -1.34 2.05
C LEU A 123 0.94 -0.16 2.28
N CYS A 124 1.30 0.85 3.08
CA CYS A 124 0.43 2.01 3.34
C CYS A 124 0.08 2.80 2.09
N ARG A 125 0.91 2.73 1.04
CA ARG A 125 0.60 3.29 -0.28
C ARG A 125 -0.70 2.73 -0.88
N PHE A 126 -1.11 1.51 -0.50
CA PHE A 126 -2.33 0.87 -1.00
C PHE A 126 -3.57 1.08 -0.12
N ALA A 127 -3.46 1.91 0.92
CA ALA A 127 -4.53 2.15 1.87
C ALA A 127 -4.88 3.63 2.00
N ALA A 128 -6.17 3.88 2.19
CA ALA A 128 -6.74 5.20 2.44
C ALA A 128 -7.47 5.26 3.79
N VAL A 129 -7.60 6.48 4.33
CA VAL A 129 -8.42 6.78 5.50
C VAL A 129 -9.71 7.49 5.09
N PHE A 130 -10.77 7.21 5.84
CA PHE A 130 -12.12 7.74 5.62
C PHE A 130 -12.68 8.35 6.92
N GLU A 131 -13.89 8.91 6.85
CA GLU A 131 -14.56 9.62 7.97
C GLU A 131 -14.67 8.79 9.25
N ASP A 132 -14.77 7.47 9.14
CA ASP A 132 -14.93 6.54 10.26
C ASP A 132 -13.61 5.96 10.80
N ASP A 133 -12.46 6.34 10.23
CA ASP A 133 -11.15 5.84 10.65
C ASP A 133 -10.51 6.72 11.75
N ASP A 134 -9.73 6.10 12.64
CA ASP A 134 -8.85 6.78 13.61
C ASP A 134 -7.60 7.31 12.91
N VAL A 135 -7.70 8.51 12.34
CA VAL A 135 -6.62 9.11 11.54
C VAL A 135 -5.39 9.43 12.38
N ASP A 136 -5.55 9.88 13.63
CA ASP A 136 -4.41 10.18 14.50
C ASP A 136 -3.63 8.90 14.82
N GLY A 137 -4.35 7.80 15.09
CA GLY A 137 -3.77 6.47 15.26
C GLY A 137 -3.08 5.97 13.99
N ALA A 138 -3.69 6.19 12.83
CA ALA A 138 -3.12 5.81 11.54
C ALA A 138 -1.81 6.56 11.24
N LEU A 139 -1.83 7.88 11.40
CA LEU A 139 -0.68 8.76 11.22
C LEU A 139 0.49 8.33 12.10
N ALA A 140 0.22 8.12 13.40
CA ALA A 140 1.23 7.69 14.35
C ALA A 140 1.83 6.32 14.01
N ALA A 141 1.02 5.38 13.48
CA ALA A 141 1.50 4.07 13.06
C ALA A 141 2.40 4.16 11.82
N VAL A 142 2.03 4.97 10.83
CA VAL A 142 2.84 5.19 9.62
C VAL A 142 4.13 5.93 9.95
N ASP A 143 4.08 6.97 10.79
CA ASP A 143 5.27 7.66 11.30
C ASP A 143 6.23 6.69 12.00
N ALA A 144 5.71 5.84 12.88
CA ALA A 144 6.52 4.85 13.58
C ALA A 144 7.13 3.82 12.62
N ALA A 145 6.39 3.40 11.60
CA ALA A 145 6.89 2.49 10.57
C ALA A 145 8.06 3.12 9.80
N TYR A 146 7.92 4.35 9.30
CA TYR A 146 9.01 5.02 8.62
C TYR A 146 10.20 5.30 9.53
N ALA A 147 9.96 5.79 10.75
CA ALA A 147 11.02 6.05 11.71
C ALA A 147 11.84 4.79 12.03
N SER A 148 11.19 3.61 12.06
CA SER A 148 11.87 2.33 12.32
C SER A 148 12.85 1.92 11.23
N LEU A 149 12.68 2.44 10.00
CA LEU A 149 13.49 2.13 8.83
C LEU A 149 14.54 3.21 8.54
N ARG A 150 14.49 4.36 9.23
CA ARG A 150 15.40 5.48 9.00
C ARG A 150 16.84 5.09 9.37
N PRO A 151 17.82 5.18 8.45
CA PRO A 151 19.21 4.93 8.79
C PRO A 151 19.74 5.96 9.81
N GLN A 152 20.53 5.51 10.79
CA GLN A 152 21.00 6.36 11.90
C GLN A 152 21.82 7.59 11.46
N GLN A 153 22.47 7.51 10.29
CA GLN A 153 23.33 8.57 9.75
C GLN A 153 22.63 9.37 8.64
N TRP A 154 21.33 9.17 8.43
CA TRP A 154 20.57 9.87 7.39
C TRP A 154 20.02 11.21 7.91
N ASP A 155 20.55 12.30 7.37
CA ASP A 155 20.18 13.69 7.68
C ASP A 155 19.26 14.34 6.63
N GLY A 156 19.17 13.76 5.43
CA GLY A 156 18.25 14.20 4.37
C GLY A 156 16.77 13.87 4.61
N TYR A 157 15.95 14.19 3.61
CA TYR A 157 14.51 13.90 3.62
C TYR A 157 14.23 12.42 3.90
N TRP A 158 13.26 12.17 4.77
CA TRP A 158 12.76 10.84 5.08
C TRP A 158 11.25 10.90 5.20
N PRO A 159 10.52 9.97 4.59
CA PRO A 159 9.07 10.03 4.58
C PRO A 159 8.47 9.92 5.98
N CYS A 160 7.34 10.57 6.15
CA CYS A 160 6.57 10.57 7.38
C CYS A 160 5.08 10.28 7.09
N GLY A 161 4.32 10.05 8.15
CA GLY A 161 2.89 9.84 8.07
C GLY A 161 2.15 11.01 7.40
N ALA A 162 2.66 12.24 7.54
CA ALA A 162 2.03 13.40 6.90
C ALA A 162 2.14 13.33 5.36
N ASP A 163 3.27 12.84 4.84
CA ASP A 163 3.46 12.65 3.39
C ASP A 163 2.50 11.58 2.84
N TRP A 164 2.26 10.53 3.63
CA TRP A 164 1.25 9.52 3.31
C TRP A 164 -0.17 10.07 3.35
N LEU A 165 -0.53 10.76 4.43
CA LEU A 165 -1.88 11.26 4.65
C LEU A 165 -2.30 12.26 3.57
N GLU A 166 -1.38 13.09 3.08
CA GLU A 166 -1.66 14.06 1.99
C GLU A 166 -2.23 13.39 0.73
N ARG A 167 -1.88 12.13 0.47
CA ARG A 167 -2.40 11.34 -0.67
C ARG A 167 -3.57 10.45 -0.28
N ALA A 168 -3.57 9.95 0.96
CA ALA A 168 -4.45 8.88 1.43
C ALA A 168 -5.68 9.38 2.21
N ASP A 169 -5.83 10.69 2.42
CA ASP A 169 -6.95 11.29 3.17
C ASP A 169 -8.18 11.53 2.29
N PHE A 170 -9.15 10.62 2.38
CA PHE A 170 -10.43 10.74 1.67
C PHE A 170 -11.58 11.21 2.57
N ARG A 171 -11.27 11.74 3.75
CA ARG A 171 -12.27 12.47 4.56
C ARG A 171 -12.69 13.73 3.80
N GLY A 172 -13.99 14.03 3.81
CA GLY A 172 -14.58 15.11 3.04
C GLY A 172 -14.60 14.90 1.52
N GLN A 173 -14.05 13.80 0.98
CA GLN A 173 -14.00 13.54 -0.47
C GLN A 173 -15.21 12.75 -0.99
N ASN A 174 -16.29 12.69 -0.20
CA ASN A 174 -17.56 12.05 -0.54
C ASN A 174 -17.44 10.61 -1.07
N VAL A 175 -16.50 9.83 -0.49
CA VAL A 175 -16.37 8.40 -0.77
C VAL A 175 -17.34 7.62 0.12
N VAL A 176 -18.34 7.01 -0.51
CA VAL A 176 -19.39 6.24 0.17
C VAL A 176 -19.12 4.74 0.02
N TRP A 177 -18.86 4.10 1.15
CA TRP A 177 -18.69 2.64 1.23
C TRP A 177 -20.04 1.92 1.35
N GLN A 178 -20.25 0.92 0.50
CA GLN A 178 -21.44 0.08 0.49
C GLN A 178 -21.08 -1.39 0.63
N ARG A 179 -22.02 -2.19 1.16
CA ARG A 179 -21.88 -3.63 1.28
C ARG A 179 -22.87 -4.34 0.38
N ASP A 180 -22.39 -5.33 -0.36
CA ASP A 180 -23.26 -6.27 -1.07
C ASP A 180 -23.85 -7.33 -0.13
N GLN A 181 -24.67 -8.24 -0.69
CA GLN A 181 -25.29 -9.33 0.07
C GLN A 181 -24.27 -10.33 0.66
N ALA A 182 -23.09 -10.45 0.08
CA ALA A 182 -22.00 -11.29 0.56
C ALA A 182 -21.09 -10.56 1.58
N GLY A 183 -21.44 -9.32 1.94
CA GLY A 183 -20.72 -8.47 2.88
C GLY A 183 -19.47 -7.81 2.28
N ASN A 184 -19.27 -7.92 0.96
CA ASN A 184 -18.15 -7.30 0.27
C ASN A 184 -18.32 -5.79 0.25
N LEU A 185 -17.26 -5.08 0.61
CA LEU A 185 -17.22 -3.62 0.52
C LEU A 185 -16.77 -3.18 -0.87
N TRP A 186 -17.50 -2.22 -1.43
CA TRP A 186 -17.10 -1.43 -2.59
C TRP A 186 -17.42 0.04 -2.31
N ALA A 187 -16.73 0.93 -3.01
CA ALA A 187 -16.88 2.36 -2.84
C ALA A 187 -17.51 2.99 -4.08
N ARG A 188 -18.30 4.03 -3.84
CA ARG A 188 -18.72 4.99 -4.86
C ARG A 188 -18.35 6.37 -4.37
N GLN A 189 -17.62 7.12 -5.19
CA GLN A 189 -17.40 8.53 -4.94
C GLN A 189 -18.56 9.33 -5.53
N GLU A 190 -19.14 10.23 -4.74
CA GLU A 190 -20.21 11.12 -5.21
C GLU A 190 -19.63 12.34 -5.92
N ASP A 191 -20.46 13.03 -6.71
CA ASP A 191 -20.13 14.35 -7.25
C ASP A 191 -19.87 15.34 -6.10
N ASP A 192 -19.05 16.38 -6.32
CA ASP A 192 -18.57 17.35 -5.31
C ASP A 192 -17.41 16.83 -4.44
N HIS A 193 -16.26 16.55 -5.04
CA HIS A 193 -15.01 16.17 -4.36
C HIS A 193 -13.84 16.98 -4.92
N GLU A 194 -12.78 17.13 -4.13
CA GLU A 194 -11.57 17.85 -4.55
C GLU A 194 -10.49 16.89 -5.09
N ALA A 195 -10.51 15.62 -4.65
CA ALA A 195 -9.57 14.58 -5.05
C ALA A 195 -10.27 13.32 -5.54
N ASP A 196 -9.79 12.75 -6.66
CA ASP A 196 -10.30 11.50 -7.24
C ASP A 196 -9.89 10.28 -6.41
N PHE A 197 -10.85 9.40 -6.11
CA PHE A 197 -10.62 8.14 -5.43
C PHE A 197 -10.20 7.04 -6.41
N TYR A 198 -8.91 6.99 -6.72
CA TYR A 198 -8.29 5.99 -7.59
C TYR A 198 -8.21 4.62 -6.92
N SER A 199 -9.30 3.88 -6.99
CA SER A 199 -9.42 2.52 -6.44
C SER A 199 -9.92 1.54 -7.48
N THR A 200 -9.44 0.31 -7.38
CA THR A 200 -10.00 -0.86 -8.07
C THR A 200 -11.29 -1.36 -7.41
N ARG A 201 -11.55 -0.96 -6.15
CA ARG A 201 -12.63 -1.46 -5.30
C ARG A 201 -13.92 -0.65 -5.48
N VAL A 202 -14.29 -0.42 -6.73
CA VAL A 202 -15.48 0.34 -7.13
C VAL A 202 -16.67 -0.59 -7.39
N GLU A 203 -17.87 -0.01 -7.50
CA GLU A 203 -19.06 -0.76 -7.91
C GLU A 203 -18.82 -1.44 -9.26
N PRO A 204 -19.05 -2.76 -9.40
CA PRO A 204 -18.82 -3.44 -10.65
C PRO A 204 -19.83 -2.98 -11.71
N ALA A 205 -19.33 -2.42 -12.82
CA ALA A 205 -20.09 -2.34 -14.04
C ALA A 205 -20.35 -3.77 -14.56
N ALA A 206 -21.53 -4.02 -15.12
CA ALA A 206 -21.86 -5.33 -15.68
C ALA A 206 -20.81 -5.75 -16.74
N GLY A 207 -19.99 -6.76 -16.42
CA GLY A 207 -19.08 -7.41 -17.36
C GLY A 207 -17.60 -6.99 -17.33
N THR A 208 -17.12 -6.24 -16.34
CA THR A 208 -15.68 -5.97 -16.14
C THR A 208 -15.04 -7.03 -15.24
N ASP A 209 -13.73 -7.29 -15.35
CA ASP A 209 -13.02 -8.16 -14.39
C ASP A 209 -13.06 -7.52 -12.99
N HIS A 210 -13.51 -8.27 -11.99
CA HIS A 210 -13.89 -7.75 -10.68
C HIS A 210 -12.71 -7.68 -9.71
N PHE A 211 -12.70 -6.65 -8.86
CA PHE A 211 -11.94 -6.64 -7.62
C PHE A 211 -12.09 -7.98 -6.86
N PRO A 212 -11.01 -8.58 -6.34
CA PRO A 212 -11.03 -9.96 -5.83
C PRO A 212 -11.62 -10.08 -4.43
N HIS A 213 -12.88 -9.64 -4.25
CA HIS A 213 -13.55 -9.55 -2.96
C HIS A 213 -13.54 -10.88 -2.17
N ALA A 214 -13.78 -12.01 -2.84
CA ALA A 214 -13.79 -13.31 -2.19
C ALA A 214 -12.42 -13.66 -1.60
N ARG A 215 -11.33 -13.35 -2.32
CA ARG A 215 -9.95 -13.58 -1.86
C ARG A 215 -9.57 -12.60 -0.75
N LEU A 216 -9.92 -11.32 -0.87
CA LEU A 216 -9.69 -10.34 0.18
C LEU A 216 -10.40 -10.73 1.48
N ARG A 217 -11.68 -11.14 1.40
CA ARG A 217 -12.43 -11.57 2.59
C ARG A 217 -11.80 -12.79 3.26
N ALA A 218 -11.33 -13.76 2.46
CA ALA A 218 -10.63 -14.93 2.99
C ALA A 218 -9.30 -14.54 3.67
N LEU A 219 -8.51 -13.66 3.04
CA LEU A 219 -7.27 -13.12 3.58
C LEU A 219 -7.49 -12.37 4.91
N LEU A 220 -8.48 -11.47 4.99
CA LEU A 220 -8.81 -10.73 6.21
C LEU A 220 -9.31 -11.66 7.33
N SER A 221 -10.06 -12.71 6.97
CA SER A 221 -10.51 -13.72 7.93
C SER A 221 -9.34 -14.53 8.49
N ALA A 222 -8.37 -14.88 7.64
CA ALA A 222 -7.15 -15.56 8.05
C ALA A 222 -6.28 -14.67 8.96
N ALA A 223 -6.07 -13.41 8.59
CA ALA A 223 -5.36 -12.44 9.42
C ALA A 223 -5.98 -12.29 10.81
N ALA A 224 -7.31 -12.18 10.89
CA ALA A 224 -8.02 -12.12 12.17
C ALA A 224 -7.88 -13.41 13.00
N ALA A 225 -7.85 -14.59 12.36
CA ALA A 225 -7.65 -15.87 13.05
C ALA A 225 -6.22 -16.01 13.59
N THR A 226 -5.22 -15.56 12.84
CA THR A 226 -3.82 -15.49 13.25
C THR A 226 -3.64 -14.66 14.53
N LEU A 227 -4.27 -13.48 14.59
CA LEU A 227 -4.20 -12.63 15.78
C LEU A 227 -4.92 -13.23 17.00
N LYS A 228 -6.01 -13.97 16.80
CA LYS A 228 -6.68 -14.66 17.91
C LYS A 228 -5.84 -15.80 18.48
N THR A 229 -5.05 -16.47 17.64
CA THR A 229 -4.24 -17.62 18.05
C THR A 229 -2.92 -17.19 18.70
N SER A 230 -2.35 -16.06 18.29
CA SER A 230 -1.09 -15.52 18.85
C SER A 230 -1.25 -14.86 20.23
N VAL A 231 -2.48 -14.56 20.66
CA VAL A 231 -2.79 -13.97 21.98
C VAL A 231 -3.19 -15.03 23.02
N ALA A 232 -3.35 -16.29 22.59
CA ALA A 232 -3.72 -17.44 23.45
C ALA A 232 -2.50 -18.20 23.97
#